data_AF-A0A4D7BBP6-F1
#
_entry.id   AF-A0A4D7BBP6-F1
#
_cell.length_a   1.000
_cell.length_b   1.000
_cell.length_c   1.000
_cell.angle_alpha   90.00
_cell.angle_beta   90.00
_cell.angle_gamma   90.00
#
_symmetry.space_group_name_H-M   'P 1'
#
loop_
_entity.id
_entity.type
_entity.pdbx_description
1 polymer ?
#
loop_
_entity_poly.entity_id
_entity_poly.type
_entity_poly.pdbx_seq_one_letter_code
_entity_poly.pdbx_strand_id
1 'polypeptide(L)'
;MRSSVLSCTRFQRRPRGFEMTRVLRSVLFAAVASTALGLAAPVLAQATSHKLDVTVDQPACITRPQPACTAELALLAARDEAEGWAVTAAFEAFIAADPDLAARDRWMERYEAWAAVATVDGIKERIIPVRAEHLARKGDFAGAYRELGLDRAQPDALAEPSVLILDEARAGRIRDTLPRIERLVESDSRDDLRLEILEIALARAPHDADVVAGGIKDRFSRRMAQALQAGARGDQAIGRSIDEWARGARANQTSPFDDADTARRESWDTFLRGAVAANNLDAFRFGITSRPAFDTAADAEGASKLLRILMREGRADWIRVLGPALQLPAGESVSVDEDIGSMRALPIGKLVGVAAAAEATGSARGAVVDTAVEMLIGRGAIAEARDLFVSAGRLDELNRVTFDQERIGVVFETLWRAIVGNGPKQTVEALAARITSPGAKDYMARVERLTARMQEIAAGNKGEEPADDEWAIMLDVAIASGDPVLMTKIAAAMKDPGLRSTAFVQVTRNVWERAAR
;
A
#
# COMPACT_ATOMS: atom_id res chain seq x y z
N MET A 1 -54.87 -32.42 8.61
CA MET A 1 -54.72 -33.71 9.32
C MET A 1 -54.32 -33.38 10.76
N ARG A 2 -55.16 -33.69 11.77
CA ARG A 2 -54.97 -34.75 12.80
C ARG A 2 -53.60 -34.70 13.54
N SER A 3 -53.49 -34.74 14.88
CA SER A 3 -54.50 -34.72 15.96
C SER A 3 -53.89 -34.50 17.37
N SER A 4 -54.68 -33.96 18.30
CA SER A 4 -54.79 -34.32 19.75
C SER A 4 -53.57 -34.48 20.69
N VAL A 5 -53.30 -33.47 21.53
CA VAL A 5 -53.63 -33.38 22.99
C VAL A 5 -53.55 -34.65 23.91
N LEU A 6 -52.87 -34.47 25.06
CA LEU A 6 -52.94 -35.13 26.41
C LEU A 6 -52.34 -36.53 26.70
N SER A 7 -51.45 -36.60 27.70
CA SER A 7 -51.51 -37.57 28.82
C SER A 7 -50.58 -37.20 30.01
N CYS A 8 -50.77 -37.88 31.15
CA CYS A 8 -50.05 -37.74 32.43
C CYS A 8 -49.52 -39.14 32.90
N THR A 9 -48.83 -39.37 34.04
CA THR A 9 -48.70 -38.62 35.31
C THR A 9 -47.41 -39.02 36.07
N ARG A 10 -47.04 -38.22 37.10
CA ARG A 10 -46.17 -38.51 38.28
C ARG A 10 -45.64 -39.95 38.50
N PHE A 11 -44.40 -40.06 39.00
CA PHE A 11 -44.12 -40.59 40.36
C PHE A 11 -42.77 -40.13 40.96
N GLN A 12 -42.61 -40.23 42.29
CA GLN A 12 -41.47 -39.72 43.07
C GLN A 12 -40.43 -40.80 43.42
N ARG A 13 -39.16 -40.40 43.68
CA ARG A 13 -38.44 -40.64 44.95
C ARG A 13 -37.10 -39.90 45.06
N ARG A 14 -36.78 -39.39 46.26
CA ARG A 14 -35.44 -38.91 46.66
C ARG A 14 -34.62 -40.06 47.27
N PRO A 15 -33.30 -39.86 47.44
CA PRO A 15 -32.69 -40.09 48.75
C PRO A 15 -32.10 -38.79 49.36
N ARG A 16 -31.95 -38.78 50.69
CA ARG A 16 -31.25 -37.74 51.47
C ARG A 16 -29.82 -38.22 51.76
N GLY A 17 -28.85 -37.32 51.92
CA GLY A 17 -27.56 -37.65 52.54
C GLY A 17 -26.53 -36.53 52.52
N PHE A 18 -26.04 -36.17 53.72
CA PHE A 18 -24.84 -35.36 54.03
C PHE A 18 -24.80 -33.87 53.64
N GLU A 19 -25.13 -33.04 54.63
CA GLU A 19 -24.71 -31.64 54.69
C GLU A 19 -23.22 -31.56 55.05
N MET A 20 -22.38 -31.15 54.10
CA MET A 20 -21.03 -30.71 54.39
C MET A 20 -21.10 -29.27 54.92
N THR A 21 -20.70 -29.05 56.18
CA THR A 21 -20.87 -27.77 56.87
C THR A 21 -20.15 -26.62 56.16
N ARG A 22 -20.79 -25.43 56.12
CA ARG A 22 -20.31 -24.24 55.36
C ARG A 22 -18.84 -23.91 55.60
N VAL A 23 -18.35 -24.09 56.83
CA VAL A 23 -16.96 -23.83 57.23
C VAL A 23 -15.96 -24.65 56.40
N LEU A 24 -16.24 -25.94 56.15
CA LEU A 24 -15.35 -26.80 55.36
C LEU A 24 -15.25 -26.34 53.91
N ARG A 25 -16.38 -25.90 53.32
CA ARG A 25 -16.40 -25.29 51.97
C ARG A 25 -15.59 -23.99 51.91
N SER A 26 -15.73 -23.11 52.89
CA SER A 26 -14.96 -21.86 52.94
C SER A 26 -13.46 -22.09 53.08
N VAL A 27 -13.04 -23.07 53.90
CA VAL A 27 -11.62 -23.45 54.04
C VAL A 27 -11.07 -24.08 52.76
N LEU A 28 -11.84 -24.94 52.08
CA LEU A 28 -11.44 -25.51 50.78
C LEU A 28 -11.34 -24.44 49.68
N PHE A 29 -12.27 -23.49 49.60
CA PHE A 29 -12.18 -22.38 48.65
C PHE A 29 -11.00 -21.45 48.95
N ALA A 30 -10.72 -21.15 50.22
CA ALA A 30 -9.54 -20.37 50.60
C ALA A 30 -8.23 -21.11 50.26
N ALA A 31 -8.14 -22.41 50.56
CA ALA A 31 -6.97 -23.22 50.25
C ALA A 31 -6.71 -23.33 48.74
N VAL A 32 -7.76 -23.54 47.93
CA VAL A 32 -7.66 -23.58 46.46
C VAL A 32 -7.32 -22.20 45.88
N ALA A 33 -7.87 -21.11 46.42
CA ALA A 33 -7.47 -19.77 46.01
C ALA A 33 -6.00 -19.46 46.36
N SER A 34 -5.52 -19.89 47.53
CA SER A 34 -4.12 -19.70 47.95
C SER A 34 -3.14 -20.57 47.16
N THR A 35 -3.48 -21.81 46.80
CA THR A 35 -2.63 -22.62 45.92
C THR A 35 -2.72 -22.21 44.46
N ALA A 36 -3.87 -21.74 43.97
CA ALA A 36 -3.98 -21.14 42.65
C ALA A 36 -3.15 -19.86 42.53
N LEU A 37 -3.18 -18.96 43.53
CA LEU A 37 -2.31 -17.78 43.57
C LEU A 37 -0.83 -18.15 43.76
N GLY A 38 -0.52 -19.15 44.58
CA GLY A 38 0.85 -19.65 44.78
C GLY A 38 1.46 -20.35 43.56
N LEU A 39 0.65 -20.99 42.73
CA LEU A 39 1.07 -21.67 41.48
C LEU A 39 0.90 -20.79 40.23
N ALA A 40 0.12 -19.72 40.30
CA ALA A 40 0.09 -18.67 39.28
C ALA A 40 1.19 -17.62 39.48
N ALA A 41 1.73 -17.47 40.69
CA ALA A 41 2.84 -16.54 40.96
C ALA A 41 4.08 -16.78 40.07
N PRO A 42 4.53 -18.02 39.79
CA PRO A 42 5.60 -18.27 38.82
C PRO A 42 5.21 -17.94 37.38
N VAL A 43 3.94 -18.15 36.99
CA VAL A 43 3.46 -17.89 35.62
C VAL A 43 3.31 -16.39 35.36
N LEU A 44 2.82 -15.62 36.35
CA LEU A 44 2.79 -14.15 36.30
C LEU A 44 4.18 -13.52 36.49
N ALA A 45 5.14 -14.21 37.11
CA ALA A 45 6.54 -13.78 37.19
C ALA A 45 7.38 -14.19 35.96
N GLN A 46 6.94 -15.21 35.20
CA GLN A 46 7.52 -15.63 33.92
C GLN A 46 6.86 -14.97 32.72
N ALA A 47 5.76 -14.25 32.91
CA ALA A 47 5.45 -13.08 32.08
C ALA A 47 6.51 -11.99 32.37
N THR A 48 7.76 -12.23 31.97
CA THR A 48 8.73 -11.16 31.75
C THR A 48 8.08 -10.23 30.75
N SER A 49 7.54 -9.10 31.21
CA SER A 49 7.03 -8.11 30.27
C SER A 49 8.21 -7.68 29.42
N HIS A 50 8.23 -8.07 28.14
CA HIS A 50 9.28 -7.78 27.17
C HIS A 50 9.22 -6.29 26.82
N LYS A 51 9.52 -5.46 27.82
CA LYS A 51 9.39 -4.02 27.74
C LYS A 51 10.57 -3.49 26.97
N LEU A 52 10.32 -3.23 25.70
CA LEU A 52 11.04 -2.22 24.95
C LEU A 52 11.18 -0.98 25.84
N ASP A 53 12.42 -0.56 26.11
CA ASP A 53 12.65 0.65 26.90
C ASP A 53 12.33 1.87 26.03
N VAL A 54 11.21 2.50 26.37
CA VAL A 54 10.65 3.64 25.66
C VAL A 54 10.41 4.74 26.68
N THR A 55 11.43 5.57 26.86
CA THR A 55 11.36 6.78 27.69
C THR A 55 11.00 7.96 26.81
N VAL A 56 9.74 8.42 26.91
CA VAL A 56 9.23 9.58 26.17
C VAL A 56 8.38 10.47 27.08
N ASP A 57 8.68 11.78 27.08
CA ASP A 57 7.91 12.80 27.78
C ASP A 57 6.59 13.03 27.01
N GLN A 58 5.56 12.22 27.30
CA GLN A 58 4.29 12.30 26.57
C GLN A 58 3.70 13.72 26.55
N PRO A 59 3.65 14.48 27.67
CA PRO A 59 3.20 15.88 27.66
C PRO A 59 4.00 16.79 26.70
N ALA A 60 5.33 16.72 26.70
CA ALA A 60 6.15 17.50 25.78
C ALA A 60 5.94 17.08 24.31
N CYS A 61 5.80 15.78 24.06
CA CYS A 61 5.64 15.23 22.71
C CYS A 61 4.26 15.52 22.12
N ILE A 62 3.20 15.51 22.95
CA ILE A 62 1.86 15.91 22.53
C ILE A 62 1.79 17.42 22.25
N THR A 63 2.53 18.25 23.00
CA THR A 63 2.52 19.71 22.83
C THR A 63 3.48 20.22 21.75
N ARG A 64 4.53 19.47 21.43
CA ARG A 64 5.51 19.77 20.37
C ARG A 64 5.90 18.49 19.60
N PRO A 65 4.96 17.91 18.82
CA PRO A 65 5.21 16.68 18.08
C PRO A 65 6.30 16.86 17.02
N GLN A 66 7.30 16.00 17.12
CA GLN A 66 8.36 15.78 16.14
C GLN A 66 8.32 14.31 15.72
N PRO A 67 8.77 13.94 14.50
CA PRO A 67 8.63 12.56 14.02
C PRO A 67 9.25 11.53 14.96
N ALA A 68 10.47 11.80 15.45
CA ALA A 68 11.13 10.90 16.39
C ALA A 68 10.31 10.67 17.67
N CYS A 69 9.64 11.68 18.20
CA CYS A 69 8.93 11.57 19.47
C CYS A 69 7.50 11.03 19.30
N THR A 70 6.82 11.27 18.17
CA THR A 70 5.56 10.59 17.86
C THR A 70 5.79 9.10 17.56
N ALA A 71 6.97 8.75 17.04
CA ALA A 71 7.39 7.37 16.86
C ALA A 71 7.58 6.66 18.22
N GLU A 72 8.23 7.30 19.20
CA GLU A 72 8.29 6.79 20.57
C GLU A 72 6.89 6.64 21.20
N LEU A 73 5.94 7.55 20.92
CA LEU A 73 4.56 7.42 21.42
C LEU A 73 3.86 6.17 20.87
N ALA A 74 4.10 5.81 19.60
CA ALA A 74 3.57 4.56 19.05
C ALA A 74 4.19 3.34 19.74
N LEU A 75 5.51 3.30 19.89
CA LEU A 75 6.20 2.23 20.61
C LEU A 75 5.73 2.11 22.06
N LEU A 76 5.50 3.23 22.74
CA LEU A 76 5.02 3.25 24.11
C LEU A 76 3.58 2.74 24.23
N ALA A 77 2.73 3.03 23.24
CA ALA A 77 1.39 2.44 23.17
C ALA A 77 1.43 0.94 22.86
N ALA A 78 2.26 0.54 21.91
CA ALA A 78 2.45 -0.84 21.49
C ALA A 78 3.08 -1.73 22.58
N ARG A 79 3.88 -1.17 23.49
CA ARG A 79 4.49 -1.89 24.62
C ARG A 79 3.48 -2.57 25.54
N ASP A 80 2.24 -2.08 25.56
CA ASP A 80 1.17 -2.62 26.39
C ASP A 80 0.31 -3.68 25.65
N GLU A 81 0.68 -4.01 24.40
CA GLU A 81 0.12 -5.11 23.59
C GLU A 81 0.91 -6.42 23.85
N ALA A 82 0.21 -7.57 23.87
CA ALA A 82 0.72 -8.79 24.51
C ALA A 82 1.61 -9.69 23.63
N GLU A 83 1.37 -9.70 22.32
CA GLU A 83 2.09 -10.51 21.33
C GLU A 83 3.26 -9.74 20.70
N GLY A 84 3.19 -8.40 20.70
CA GLY A 84 4.26 -7.52 20.21
C GLY A 84 4.19 -7.25 18.70
N TRP A 85 3.09 -7.61 18.05
CA TRP A 85 2.80 -7.26 16.66
C TRP A 85 2.71 -5.74 16.46
N ALA A 86 2.13 -5.01 17.42
CA ALA A 86 2.01 -3.56 17.34
C ALA A 86 3.38 -2.86 17.41
N VAL A 87 4.35 -3.45 18.12
CA VAL A 87 5.74 -2.94 18.20
C VAL A 87 6.45 -3.18 16.88
N THR A 88 6.31 -4.40 16.36
CA THR A 88 6.90 -4.85 15.08
C THR A 88 6.37 -4.01 13.91
N ALA A 89 5.05 -3.83 13.82
CA ALA A 89 4.42 -3.00 12.80
C ALA A 89 4.82 -1.51 12.88
N ALA A 90 5.04 -0.98 14.09
CA ALA A 90 5.53 0.39 14.27
C ALA A 90 6.95 0.55 13.71
N PHE A 91 7.89 -0.35 14.06
CA PHE A 91 9.25 -0.35 13.48
C PHE A 91 9.22 -0.46 11.96
N GLU A 92 8.51 -1.45 11.42
CA GLU A 92 8.37 -1.64 9.96
C GLU A 92 7.81 -0.40 9.27
N ALA A 93 6.75 0.21 9.80
CA ALA A 93 6.14 1.41 9.22
C ALA A 93 7.06 2.65 9.29
N PHE A 94 7.90 2.76 10.32
CA PHE A 94 8.90 3.83 10.43
C PHE A 94 10.04 3.66 9.44
N ILE A 95 10.45 2.42 9.22
CA ILE A 95 11.49 2.07 8.26
C ILE A 95 10.98 2.23 6.82
N ALA A 96 9.72 1.88 6.56
CA ALA A 96 9.02 2.06 5.29
C ALA A 96 8.60 3.52 4.99
N ALA A 97 8.62 4.41 5.98
CA ALA A 97 8.44 5.86 5.78
C ALA A 97 9.65 6.54 5.11
N ASP A 98 10.70 5.78 4.80
CA ASP A 98 11.96 6.20 4.17
C ASP A 98 12.64 7.41 4.84
N PRO A 99 12.93 7.33 6.15
CA PRO A 99 13.70 8.36 6.84
C PRO A 99 15.15 8.36 6.34
N ASP A 100 15.89 9.46 6.60
CA ASP A 100 17.31 9.54 6.24
C ASP A 100 18.12 8.36 6.80
N LEU A 101 19.23 8.00 6.14
CA LEU A 101 20.01 6.82 6.52
C LEU A 101 20.44 6.84 7.99
N ALA A 102 20.79 7.99 8.57
CA ALA A 102 21.21 8.06 9.97
C ALA A 102 20.02 7.82 10.94
N ALA A 103 18.81 8.24 10.56
CA ALA A 103 17.59 7.90 11.27
C ALA A 103 17.20 6.43 11.09
N ARG A 104 17.28 5.89 9.86
CA ARG A 104 16.99 4.47 9.58
C ARG A 104 17.94 3.56 10.36
N ASP A 105 19.23 3.89 10.47
CA ASP A 105 20.22 3.16 11.28
C ASP A 105 19.78 3.02 12.74
N ARG A 106 19.38 4.13 13.39
CA ARG A 106 18.91 4.13 14.79
C ARG A 106 17.62 3.31 14.98
N TRP A 107 16.71 3.35 14.00
CA TRP A 107 15.48 2.57 14.04
C TRP A 107 15.73 1.07 13.82
N MET A 108 16.67 0.73 12.93
CA MET A 108 17.11 -0.65 12.72
C MET A 108 17.77 -1.24 13.95
N GLU A 109 18.74 -0.56 14.57
CA GLU A 109 19.41 -1.02 15.80
C GLU A 109 18.41 -1.37 16.91
N ARG A 110 17.38 -0.53 17.08
CA ARG A 110 16.31 -0.77 18.07
C ARG A 110 15.35 -1.89 17.66
N TYR A 111 15.04 -2.03 16.38
CA TYR A 111 14.24 -3.14 15.88
C TYR A 111 15.00 -4.48 16.05
N GLU A 112 16.31 -4.49 15.86
CA GLU A 112 17.17 -5.66 16.10
C GLU A 112 17.20 -6.05 17.58
N ALA A 113 17.34 -5.06 18.47
CA ALA A 113 17.23 -5.30 19.91
C ALA A 113 15.86 -5.85 20.33
N TRP A 114 14.77 -5.38 19.69
CA TRP A 114 13.42 -5.91 19.89
C TRP A 114 13.28 -7.35 19.38
N ALA A 115 13.65 -7.63 18.13
CA ALA A 115 13.54 -8.95 17.52
C ALA A 115 14.37 -10.01 18.26
N ALA A 116 15.52 -9.63 18.83
CA ALA A 116 16.36 -10.50 19.65
C ALA A 116 15.67 -10.95 20.97
N VAL A 117 14.71 -10.20 21.48
CA VAL A 117 13.97 -10.52 22.73
C VAL A 117 12.51 -10.91 22.51
N ALA A 118 12.03 -10.87 21.26
CA ALA A 118 10.67 -11.27 20.90
C ALA A 118 10.44 -12.78 21.16
N THR A 119 9.27 -13.14 21.65
CA THR A 119 8.92 -14.54 21.98
C THR A 119 8.27 -15.29 20.82
N VAL A 120 7.53 -14.57 19.95
CA VAL A 120 6.90 -15.10 18.75
C VAL A 120 7.95 -15.30 17.65
N ASP A 121 8.15 -16.54 17.20
CA ASP A 121 9.17 -16.84 16.17
C ASP A 121 8.92 -16.09 14.85
N GLY A 122 7.66 -15.92 14.45
CA GLY A 122 7.29 -15.10 13.29
C GLY A 122 7.68 -13.63 13.38
N ILE A 123 7.89 -13.06 14.59
CA ILE A 123 8.45 -11.71 14.74
C ILE A 123 9.97 -11.71 14.51
N LYS A 124 10.67 -12.77 14.94
CA LYS A 124 12.12 -12.92 14.72
C LYS A 124 12.47 -13.08 13.25
N GLU A 125 11.58 -13.69 12.47
CA GLU A 125 11.77 -13.90 11.03
C GLU A 125 11.48 -12.62 10.22
N ARG A 126 10.53 -11.79 10.64
CA ARG A 126 10.13 -10.57 9.91
C ARG A 126 11.20 -9.49 9.80
N ILE A 127 12.16 -9.44 10.72
CA ILE A 127 13.26 -8.48 10.61
C ILE A 127 14.23 -8.80 9.48
N ILE A 128 14.32 -10.06 9.04
CA ILE A 128 15.27 -10.52 8.01
C ILE A 128 15.11 -9.75 6.68
N PRO A 129 13.91 -9.70 6.04
CA PRO A 129 13.72 -8.90 4.83
C PRO A 129 13.94 -7.39 5.05
N VAL A 130 13.60 -6.87 6.23
CA VAL A 130 13.74 -5.44 6.55
C VAL A 130 15.22 -5.04 6.71
N ARG A 131 16.04 -5.92 7.31
CA ARG A 131 17.50 -5.77 7.41
C ARG A 131 18.15 -5.91 6.02
N ALA A 132 17.69 -6.85 5.20
CA ALA A 132 18.16 -6.98 3.82
C ALA A 132 17.87 -5.70 2.99
N GLU A 133 16.64 -5.17 3.04
CA GLU A 133 16.28 -3.90 2.41
C GLU A 133 17.12 -2.72 2.95
N HIS A 134 17.40 -2.70 4.26
CA HIS A 134 18.25 -1.67 4.85
C HIS A 134 19.71 -1.71 4.33
N LEU A 135 20.30 -2.91 4.25
CA LEU A 135 21.63 -3.11 3.67
C LEU A 135 21.66 -2.73 2.18
N ALA A 136 20.60 -3.07 1.44
CA ALA A 136 20.41 -2.69 0.04
C ALA A 136 20.40 -1.16 -0.16
N ARG A 137 19.66 -0.42 0.69
CA ARG A 137 19.63 1.06 0.69
C ARG A 137 20.98 1.69 1.04
N LYS A 138 21.76 1.06 1.92
CA LYS A 138 23.18 1.42 2.18
C LYS A 138 24.11 1.10 1.00
N GLY A 139 23.62 0.37 0.00
CA GLY A 139 24.38 -0.10 -1.15
C GLY A 139 25.13 -1.41 -0.91
N ASP A 140 25.09 -2.01 0.29
CA ASP A 140 25.62 -3.35 0.57
C ASP A 140 24.60 -4.42 0.16
N PHE A 141 24.36 -4.50 -1.15
CA PHE A 141 23.58 -5.59 -1.72
C PHE A 141 24.20 -6.95 -1.37
N ALA A 142 25.53 -7.08 -1.35
CA ALA A 142 26.20 -8.32 -0.97
C ALA A 142 25.79 -8.78 0.44
N GLY A 143 25.70 -7.86 1.41
CA GLY A 143 25.13 -8.10 2.74
C GLY A 143 23.66 -8.48 2.70
N ALA A 144 22.84 -7.76 1.93
CA ALA A 144 21.41 -8.07 1.79
C ALA A 144 21.15 -9.51 1.30
N TYR A 145 21.94 -10.01 0.34
CA TYR A 145 21.81 -11.40 -0.12
C TYR A 145 22.30 -12.43 0.91
N ARG A 146 23.31 -12.12 1.73
CA ARG A 146 23.72 -12.98 2.85
C ARG A 146 22.64 -13.08 3.92
N GLU A 147 21.99 -11.96 4.21
CA GLU A 147 20.93 -11.88 5.21
C GLU A 147 19.72 -12.74 4.84
N LEU A 148 19.32 -12.71 3.56
CA LEU A 148 18.28 -13.58 3.00
C LEU A 148 18.74 -15.04 2.79
N GLY A 149 19.99 -15.40 3.14
CA GLY A 149 20.53 -16.76 2.94
C GLY A 149 20.78 -17.15 1.47
N LEU A 150 20.80 -16.19 0.55
CA LEU A 150 20.87 -16.40 -0.91
C LEU A 150 22.32 -16.53 -1.44
N ASP A 151 23.31 -16.36 -0.56
CA ASP A 151 24.70 -16.69 -0.82
C ASP A 151 25.00 -18.19 -0.61
N ARG A 152 24.11 -18.91 0.08
CA ARG A 152 24.21 -20.36 0.36
C ARG A 152 24.12 -21.19 -0.92
N ALA A 153 24.75 -22.37 -0.89
CA ALA A 153 24.75 -23.31 -2.01
C ALA A 153 23.36 -23.88 -2.35
N GLN A 154 22.45 -23.88 -1.36
CA GLN A 154 21.02 -24.14 -1.53
C GLN A 154 20.29 -22.99 -0.80
N PRO A 155 19.75 -22.00 -1.52
CA PRO A 155 18.92 -20.96 -0.93
C PRO A 155 17.62 -21.55 -0.37
N ASP A 156 17.08 -20.97 0.69
CA ASP A 156 15.79 -21.35 1.23
C ASP A 156 14.68 -20.99 0.23
N ALA A 157 13.84 -21.96 -0.14
CA ALA A 157 12.94 -21.87 -1.30
C ALA A 157 11.82 -20.79 -1.22
N LEU A 158 11.71 -20.09 -0.09
CA LEU A 158 10.73 -19.04 0.17
C LEU A 158 11.32 -17.62 0.02
N ALA A 159 12.62 -17.49 -0.20
CA ALA A 159 13.24 -16.21 -0.48
C ALA A 159 13.24 -15.96 -2.00
N GLU A 160 12.28 -15.18 -2.49
CA GLU A 160 12.31 -14.61 -3.84
C GLU A 160 13.03 -13.25 -3.82
N PRO A 161 14.31 -13.16 -4.21
CA PRO A 161 15.01 -11.88 -4.27
C PRO A 161 14.69 -11.05 -5.51
N SER A 162 13.63 -11.35 -6.26
CA SER A 162 13.22 -10.60 -7.45
C SER A 162 13.24 -9.09 -7.18
N VAL A 163 12.60 -8.64 -6.08
CA VAL A 163 12.62 -7.25 -5.62
C VAL A 163 14.04 -6.72 -5.37
N LEU A 164 14.88 -7.47 -4.64
CA LEU A 164 16.25 -7.04 -4.28
C LEU A 164 17.17 -6.96 -5.53
N ILE A 165 17.01 -7.89 -6.47
CA ILE A 165 17.72 -7.92 -7.75
C ILE A 165 17.27 -6.73 -8.62
N LEU A 166 15.96 -6.43 -8.66
CA LEU A 166 15.43 -5.27 -9.36
C LEU A 166 15.91 -3.96 -8.73
N ASP A 167 16.04 -3.86 -7.41
CA ASP A 167 16.57 -2.67 -6.75
C ASP A 167 18.06 -2.47 -6.99
N GLU A 168 18.84 -3.54 -7.07
CA GLU A 168 20.25 -3.49 -7.50
C GLU A 168 20.38 -3.06 -8.97
N ALA A 169 19.48 -3.53 -9.85
CA ALA A 169 19.39 -3.04 -11.23
C ALA A 169 18.98 -1.55 -11.29
N ARG A 170 17.98 -1.13 -10.50
CA ARG A 170 17.51 0.27 -10.42
C ARG A 170 18.60 1.21 -9.88
N ALA A 171 19.47 0.72 -9.00
CA ALA A 171 20.69 1.39 -8.53
C ALA A 171 21.81 1.46 -9.59
N GLY A 172 21.59 0.95 -10.80
CA GLY A 172 22.53 1.00 -11.93
C GLY A 172 23.53 -0.16 -11.99
N ARG A 173 23.44 -1.13 -11.07
CA ARG A 173 24.35 -2.30 -11.00
C ARG A 173 23.88 -3.46 -11.88
N ILE A 174 23.49 -3.18 -13.12
CA ILE A 174 22.91 -4.19 -14.04
C ILE A 174 23.78 -5.44 -14.15
N ARG A 175 25.10 -5.31 -14.33
CA ARG A 175 26.00 -6.47 -14.47
C ARG A 175 26.11 -7.33 -13.21
N ASP A 176 25.97 -6.73 -12.04
CA ASP A 176 26.08 -7.44 -10.75
C ASP A 176 24.84 -8.29 -10.47
N THR A 177 23.69 -7.94 -11.08
CA THR A 177 22.45 -8.72 -10.98
C THR A 177 22.46 -10.01 -11.80
N LEU A 178 23.10 -10.02 -12.97
CA LEU A 178 23.04 -11.14 -13.92
C LEU A 178 23.48 -12.50 -13.31
N PRO A 179 24.57 -12.60 -12.52
CA PRO A 179 24.96 -13.84 -11.86
C PRO A 179 24.00 -14.30 -10.75
N ARG A 180 23.11 -13.42 -10.27
CA ARG A 180 22.14 -13.72 -9.21
C ARG A 180 20.86 -14.32 -9.78
N ILE A 181 20.41 -13.81 -10.93
CA ILE A 181 19.31 -14.40 -11.71
C ILE A 181 19.58 -15.90 -11.97
N GLU A 182 20.81 -16.28 -12.32
CA GLU A 182 21.17 -17.68 -12.57
C GLU A 182 21.12 -18.60 -11.33
N ARG A 183 20.92 -18.06 -10.13
CA ARG A 183 20.75 -18.82 -8.88
C ARG A 183 19.29 -19.09 -8.52
N LEU A 184 18.33 -18.41 -9.14
CA LEU A 184 16.90 -18.63 -8.88
C LEU A 184 16.50 -20.05 -9.27
N VAL A 185 15.73 -20.75 -8.44
CA VAL A 185 15.45 -22.18 -8.63
C VAL A 185 14.66 -22.43 -9.92
N GLU A 186 13.64 -21.64 -10.18
CA GLU A 186 12.76 -21.75 -11.34
C GLU A 186 13.38 -21.10 -12.57
N SER A 187 13.30 -21.76 -13.74
CA SER A 187 13.88 -21.27 -14.99
C SER A 187 13.12 -20.10 -15.59
N ASP A 188 11.81 -20.12 -15.46
CA ASP A 188 10.92 -19.25 -16.23
C ASP A 188 10.91 -17.85 -15.57
N SER A 189 10.84 -17.84 -14.24
CA SER A 189 11.08 -16.72 -13.32
C SER A 189 12.45 -16.03 -13.52
N ARG A 190 13.43 -16.65 -14.20
CA ARG A 190 14.71 -15.99 -14.58
C ARG A 190 14.58 -15.09 -15.79
N ASP A 191 13.85 -15.54 -16.81
CA ASP A 191 13.78 -14.82 -18.09
C ASP A 191 12.75 -13.70 -18.04
N ASP A 192 11.70 -13.83 -17.22
CA ASP A 192 10.80 -12.73 -16.88
C ASP A 192 11.51 -11.63 -16.08
N LEU A 193 12.29 -12.01 -15.06
CA LEU A 193 13.13 -11.07 -14.31
C LEU A 193 14.18 -10.38 -15.20
N ARG A 194 14.68 -11.06 -16.24
CA ARG A 194 15.53 -10.43 -17.27
C ARG A 194 14.79 -9.43 -18.14
N LEU A 195 13.51 -9.64 -18.45
CA LEU A 195 12.71 -8.67 -19.20
C LEU A 195 12.51 -7.38 -18.39
N GLU A 196 12.26 -7.49 -17.09
CA GLU A 196 12.19 -6.31 -16.21
C GLU A 196 13.55 -5.60 -16.07
N ILE A 197 14.64 -6.35 -15.88
CA ILE A 197 16.00 -5.79 -15.82
C ILE A 197 16.42 -5.17 -17.16
N LEU A 198 15.93 -5.70 -18.29
CA LEU A 198 16.12 -5.11 -19.62
C LEU A 198 15.38 -3.78 -19.75
N GLU A 199 14.15 -3.67 -19.24
CA GLU A 199 13.41 -2.40 -19.19
C GLU A 199 14.16 -1.35 -18.34
N ILE A 200 14.67 -1.75 -17.17
CA ILE A 200 15.51 -0.89 -16.30
C ILE A 200 16.82 -0.50 -17.01
N ALA A 201 17.48 -1.43 -17.70
CA ALA A 201 18.72 -1.18 -18.44
C ALA A 201 18.48 -0.20 -19.59
N LEU A 202 17.40 -0.35 -20.36
CA LEU A 202 17.03 0.59 -21.42
C LEU A 202 16.78 2.01 -20.90
N ALA A 203 16.27 2.15 -19.68
CA ALA A 203 16.03 3.44 -19.04
C ALA A 203 17.28 4.06 -18.36
N ARG A 204 18.21 3.25 -17.83
CA ARG A 204 19.29 3.71 -16.92
C ARG A 204 20.70 3.34 -17.32
N ALA A 205 20.90 2.24 -18.04
CA ALA A 205 22.21 1.76 -18.49
C ALA A 205 22.12 1.13 -19.91
N PRO A 206 21.82 1.91 -20.97
CA PRO A 206 21.49 1.35 -22.29
C PRO A 206 22.61 0.50 -22.92
N HIS A 207 23.86 0.72 -22.50
CA HIS A 207 25.03 -0.04 -22.93
C HIS A 207 25.05 -1.49 -22.44
N ASP A 208 24.28 -1.82 -21.39
CA ASP A 208 24.14 -3.18 -20.88
C ASP A 208 22.89 -3.90 -21.39
N ALA A 209 21.96 -3.18 -22.04
CA ALA A 209 20.69 -3.75 -22.50
C ALA A 209 20.87 -4.95 -23.46
N ASP A 210 21.84 -4.91 -24.38
CA ASP A 210 22.14 -6.05 -25.25
C ASP A 210 22.75 -7.25 -24.51
N VAL A 211 23.44 -7.01 -23.39
CA VAL A 211 23.98 -8.08 -22.53
C VAL A 211 22.84 -8.77 -21.76
N VAL A 212 21.89 -8.00 -21.21
CA VAL A 212 20.70 -8.55 -20.53
C VAL A 212 19.86 -9.36 -21.52
N ALA A 213 19.55 -8.80 -22.69
CA ALA A 213 18.75 -9.45 -23.72
C ALA A 213 19.40 -10.74 -24.26
N GLY A 214 20.73 -10.74 -24.43
CA GLY A 214 21.50 -11.92 -24.83
C GLY A 214 21.49 -13.08 -23.83
N GLY A 215 21.13 -12.81 -22.55
CA GLY A 215 21.00 -13.83 -21.51
C GLY A 215 19.69 -14.63 -21.53
N ILE A 216 18.70 -14.22 -22.34
CA ILE A 216 17.35 -14.80 -22.35
C ILE A 216 17.32 -16.09 -23.21
N LYS A 217 16.91 -17.20 -22.58
CA LYS A 217 17.02 -18.57 -23.09
C LYS A 217 15.71 -19.10 -23.66
N ASP A 218 14.57 -18.67 -23.14
CA ASP A 218 13.27 -19.02 -23.72
C ASP A 218 13.03 -18.29 -25.06
N ARG A 219 12.26 -18.92 -25.96
CA ARG A 219 11.92 -18.41 -27.29
C ARG A 219 10.85 -17.30 -27.23
N PHE A 220 9.88 -17.39 -26.34
CA PHE A 220 8.88 -16.36 -26.12
C PHE A 220 9.49 -15.15 -25.43
N SER A 221 10.21 -15.32 -24.31
CA SER A 221 10.84 -14.18 -23.62
C SER A 221 11.86 -13.47 -24.50
N ARG A 222 12.59 -14.17 -25.40
CA ARG A 222 13.43 -13.52 -26.43
C ARG A 222 12.65 -12.63 -27.40
N ARG A 223 11.43 -13.00 -27.79
CA ARG A 223 10.57 -12.18 -28.66
C ARG A 223 10.09 -10.92 -27.94
N MET A 224 9.75 -11.04 -26.65
CA MET A 224 9.44 -9.89 -25.80
C MET A 224 10.65 -8.95 -25.69
N ALA A 225 11.85 -9.49 -25.47
CA ALA A 225 13.08 -8.70 -25.43
C ALA A 225 13.35 -7.99 -26.77
N GLN A 226 13.14 -8.65 -27.90
CA GLN A 226 13.24 -8.04 -29.24
C GLN A 226 12.22 -6.92 -29.44
N ALA A 227 10.97 -7.11 -29.02
CA ALA A 227 9.94 -6.06 -29.09
C ALA A 227 10.29 -4.87 -28.19
N LEU A 228 10.75 -5.12 -26.96
CA LEU A 228 11.17 -4.11 -25.99
C LEU A 228 12.35 -3.27 -26.54
N GLN A 229 13.39 -3.93 -27.08
CA GLN A 229 14.52 -3.26 -27.71
C GLN A 229 14.13 -2.51 -29.00
N ALA A 230 13.22 -3.06 -29.81
CA ALA A 230 12.71 -2.38 -31.00
C ALA A 230 11.94 -1.10 -30.63
N GLY A 231 11.13 -1.16 -29.56
CA GLY A 231 10.43 0.00 -28.99
C GLY A 231 11.40 1.09 -28.54
N ALA A 232 12.45 0.70 -27.81
CA ALA A 232 13.49 1.63 -27.39
C ALA A 232 14.20 2.30 -28.58
N ARG A 233 14.56 1.52 -29.61
CA ARG A 233 15.28 1.97 -30.80
C ARG A 233 14.40 2.69 -31.83
N GLY A 234 13.07 2.55 -31.76
CA GLY A 234 12.14 2.98 -32.80
C GLY A 234 12.20 2.14 -34.08
N ASP A 235 12.55 0.85 -33.98
CA ASP A 235 12.60 -0.05 -35.13
C ASP A 235 11.18 -0.44 -35.58
N GLN A 236 10.72 0.21 -36.65
CA GLN A 236 9.40 0.00 -37.24
C GLN A 236 9.28 -1.34 -37.99
N ALA A 237 10.39 -1.99 -38.35
CA ALA A 237 10.33 -3.27 -39.07
C ALA A 237 9.72 -4.39 -38.22
N ILE A 238 9.81 -4.27 -36.89
CA ILE A 238 9.32 -5.24 -35.89
C ILE A 238 7.85 -5.58 -36.05
N GLY A 239 7.01 -4.66 -36.55
CA GLY A 239 5.57 -4.90 -36.69
C GLY A 239 5.24 -6.10 -37.57
N ARG A 240 6.01 -6.33 -38.65
CA ARG A 240 5.87 -7.53 -39.49
C ARG A 240 6.29 -8.80 -38.74
N SER A 241 7.34 -8.71 -37.92
CA SER A 241 7.81 -9.84 -37.10
C SER A 241 6.82 -10.21 -36.00
N ILE A 242 6.20 -9.24 -35.33
CA ILE A 242 5.13 -9.49 -34.35
C ILE A 242 3.94 -10.22 -35.01
N ASP A 243 3.51 -9.77 -36.19
CA ASP A 243 2.43 -10.41 -36.96
C ASP A 243 2.80 -11.83 -37.47
N GLU A 244 4.08 -12.12 -37.68
CA GLU A 244 4.59 -13.47 -37.96
C GLU A 244 4.64 -14.35 -36.71
N TRP A 245 5.06 -13.80 -35.57
CA TRP A 245 5.12 -14.52 -34.30
C TRP A 245 3.73 -14.93 -33.80
N ALA A 246 2.76 -14.00 -33.89
CA ALA A 246 1.35 -14.24 -33.58
C ALA A 246 0.78 -15.38 -34.43
N ARG A 247 0.97 -15.34 -35.76
CA ARG A 247 0.56 -16.45 -36.66
C ARG A 247 1.21 -17.78 -36.28
N GLY A 248 2.44 -17.76 -35.80
CA GLY A 248 3.15 -18.94 -35.31
C GLY A 248 2.61 -19.51 -33.98
N ALA A 249 1.96 -18.71 -33.13
CA ALA A 249 1.39 -19.16 -31.86
C ALA A 249 0.22 -20.14 -32.08
N ARG A 250 -0.68 -19.84 -33.03
CA ARG A 250 -1.78 -20.75 -33.44
C ARG A 250 -1.32 -22.14 -33.92
N ALA A 251 -0.07 -22.27 -34.38
CA ALA A 251 0.48 -23.54 -34.88
C ALA A 251 1.06 -24.44 -33.77
N ASN A 252 1.44 -23.86 -32.63
CA ASN A 252 2.04 -24.57 -31.50
C ASN A 252 1.25 -24.29 -30.21
N GLN A 253 0.34 -25.20 -29.84
CA GLN A 253 -0.41 -25.18 -28.55
C GLN A 253 0.47 -25.34 -27.29
N THR A 254 1.80 -25.25 -27.44
CA THR A 254 2.79 -25.23 -26.34
C THR A 254 3.44 -23.86 -26.18
N SER A 255 2.95 -22.83 -26.87
CA SER A 255 3.26 -21.42 -26.57
C SER A 255 2.53 -21.01 -25.29
N PRO A 256 3.11 -20.17 -24.40
CA PRO A 256 2.44 -19.69 -23.18
C PRO A 256 1.30 -18.68 -23.45
N PHE A 257 0.87 -18.55 -24.71
CA PHE A 257 -0.26 -17.73 -25.10
C PHE A 257 -1.42 -18.65 -25.45
N ASP A 258 -2.58 -18.45 -24.82
CA ASP A 258 -3.80 -19.20 -25.12
C ASP A 258 -4.25 -19.02 -26.58
N ASP A 259 -3.88 -17.91 -27.23
CA ASP A 259 -4.20 -17.60 -28.62
C ASP A 259 -3.22 -16.60 -29.29
N ALA A 260 -3.32 -16.47 -30.61
CA ALA A 260 -2.45 -15.59 -31.41
C ALA A 260 -2.72 -14.10 -31.25
N ASP A 261 -3.94 -13.70 -30.89
CA ASP A 261 -4.31 -12.30 -30.74
C ASP A 261 -3.79 -11.77 -29.39
N THR A 262 -3.79 -12.61 -28.34
CA THR A 262 -3.03 -12.37 -27.10
C THR A 262 -1.53 -12.28 -27.37
N ALA A 263 -0.97 -13.22 -28.13
CA ALA A 263 0.45 -13.17 -28.54
C ALA A 263 0.84 -11.87 -29.26
N ARG A 264 -0.08 -11.33 -30.07
CA ARG A 264 0.10 -10.07 -30.79
C ARG A 264 0.01 -8.85 -29.86
N ARG A 265 -0.99 -8.81 -28.96
CA ARG A 265 -1.18 -7.72 -27.99
C ARG A 265 0.03 -7.55 -27.08
N GLU A 266 0.46 -8.61 -26.39
CA GLU A 266 1.57 -8.52 -25.42
C GLU A 266 2.91 -8.14 -26.05
N SER A 267 3.15 -8.57 -27.29
CA SER A 267 4.31 -8.15 -28.07
C SER A 267 4.33 -6.64 -28.28
N TRP A 268 3.18 -6.05 -28.65
CA TRP A 268 3.06 -4.61 -28.86
C TRP A 268 3.05 -3.81 -27.55
N ASP A 269 2.41 -4.30 -26.49
CA ASP A 269 2.46 -3.66 -25.17
C ASP A 269 3.90 -3.64 -24.61
N THR A 270 4.66 -4.69 -24.89
CA THR A 270 6.10 -4.74 -24.59
C THR A 270 6.92 -3.79 -25.47
N PHE A 271 6.62 -3.64 -26.76
CA PHE A 271 7.20 -2.59 -27.60
C PHE A 271 6.91 -1.18 -27.04
N LEU A 272 5.68 -0.92 -26.59
CA LEU A 272 5.28 0.36 -26.00
C LEU A 272 6.04 0.64 -24.70
N ARG A 273 6.19 -0.34 -23.80
CA ARG A 273 7.05 -0.21 -22.60
C ARG A 273 8.50 0.12 -22.96
N GLY A 274 9.04 -0.50 -24.00
CA GLY A 274 10.42 -0.25 -24.45
C GLY A 274 10.62 1.19 -24.93
N ALA A 275 9.64 1.72 -25.66
CA ALA A 275 9.61 3.12 -26.06
C ALA A 275 9.53 4.06 -24.84
N VAL A 276 8.69 3.75 -23.83
CA VAL A 276 8.59 4.53 -22.58
C VAL A 276 9.91 4.53 -21.80
N ALA A 277 10.51 3.35 -21.60
CA ALA A 277 11.77 3.17 -20.88
C ALA A 277 12.91 3.99 -21.51
N ALA A 278 13.08 3.92 -22.83
CA ALA A 278 14.07 4.70 -23.56
C ALA A 278 13.69 6.18 -23.80
N ASN A 279 12.54 6.64 -23.28
CA ASN A 279 12.00 7.99 -23.49
C ASN A 279 11.78 8.36 -24.98
N ASN A 280 11.44 7.39 -25.82
CA ASN A 280 11.27 7.53 -27.26
C ASN A 280 9.78 7.72 -27.65
N LEU A 281 9.31 8.98 -27.61
CA LEU A 281 7.89 9.31 -27.87
C LEU A 281 7.44 9.00 -29.31
N ASP A 282 8.34 9.07 -30.29
CA ASP A 282 7.98 8.81 -31.69
C ASP A 282 7.84 7.30 -31.97
N ALA A 283 8.68 6.47 -31.34
CA ALA A 283 8.46 5.03 -31.30
C ALA A 283 7.13 4.69 -30.60
N PHE A 284 6.81 5.36 -29.48
CA PHE A 284 5.54 5.15 -28.77
C PHE A 284 4.33 5.50 -29.66
N ARG A 285 4.35 6.66 -30.33
CA ARG A 285 3.32 7.04 -31.32
C ARG A 285 3.14 5.98 -32.41
N PHE A 286 4.25 5.51 -33.00
CA PHE A 286 4.23 4.45 -34.01
C PHE A 286 3.59 3.16 -33.46
N GLY A 287 3.98 2.75 -32.25
CA GLY A 287 3.42 1.57 -31.57
C GLY A 287 1.92 1.70 -31.35
N ILE A 288 1.45 2.85 -30.85
CA ILE A 288 0.02 3.13 -30.63
C ILE A 288 -0.79 3.05 -31.93
N THR A 289 -0.23 3.50 -33.06
CA THR A 289 -0.90 3.40 -34.37
C THR A 289 -0.78 2.03 -35.05
N SER A 290 0.15 1.17 -34.63
CA SER A 290 0.45 -0.12 -35.27
C SER A 290 -0.08 -1.32 -34.48
N ARG A 291 -0.26 -1.17 -33.17
CA ARG A 291 -0.95 -2.13 -32.31
C ARG A 291 -2.41 -2.30 -32.75
N PRO A 292 -3.02 -3.49 -32.57
CA PRO A 292 -4.48 -3.61 -32.46
C PRO A 292 -5.07 -2.57 -31.49
N ALA A 293 -6.32 -2.15 -31.72
CA ALA A 293 -7.00 -1.22 -30.82
C ALA A 293 -7.05 -1.78 -29.38
N PHE A 294 -7.09 -0.89 -28.38
CA PHE A 294 -7.38 -1.30 -27.00
C PHE A 294 -8.91 -1.38 -26.86
N ASP A 295 -9.53 -2.40 -27.45
CA ASP A 295 -10.99 -2.53 -27.58
C ASP A 295 -11.57 -3.85 -27.01
N THR A 296 -10.75 -4.64 -26.30
CA THR A 296 -11.19 -5.86 -25.60
C THR A 296 -10.93 -5.80 -24.09
N ALA A 297 -11.59 -6.67 -23.31
CA ALA A 297 -11.32 -6.81 -21.87
C ALA A 297 -9.86 -7.21 -21.57
N ALA A 298 -9.25 -8.01 -22.44
CA ALA A 298 -7.83 -8.41 -22.31
C ALA A 298 -6.86 -7.22 -22.47
N ASP A 299 -7.29 -6.12 -23.09
CA ASP A 299 -6.49 -4.90 -23.23
C ASP A 299 -6.47 -4.05 -21.95
N ALA A 300 -7.39 -4.27 -21.01
CA ALA A 300 -7.52 -3.46 -19.80
C ALA A 300 -6.27 -3.51 -18.92
N GLU A 301 -5.63 -4.69 -18.77
CA GLU A 301 -4.41 -4.84 -17.97
C GLU A 301 -3.18 -4.24 -18.66
N GLY A 302 -3.03 -4.43 -19.98
CA GLY A 302 -1.97 -3.79 -20.77
C GLY A 302 -2.06 -2.26 -20.73
N ALA A 303 -3.28 -1.71 -20.88
CA ALA A 303 -3.55 -0.28 -20.72
C ALA A 303 -3.28 0.22 -19.29
N SER A 304 -3.63 -0.57 -18.27
CA SER A 304 -3.38 -0.27 -16.85
C SER A 304 -1.89 -0.13 -16.58
N LYS A 305 -1.07 -1.14 -16.97
CA LYS A 305 0.39 -1.09 -16.80
C LYS A 305 1.01 0.13 -17.47
N LEU A 306 0.62 0.43 -18.71
CA LEU A 306 1.12 1.62 -19.43
C LEU A 306 0.71 2.92 -18.71
N LEU A 307 -0.55 3.08 -18.33
CA LEU A 307 -1.02 4.29 -17.61
C LEU A 307 -0.30 4.46 -16.27
N ARG A 308 -0.15 3.42 -15.46
CA ARG A 308 0.59 3.45 -14.19
C ARG A 308 2.01 3.99 -14.38
N ILE A 309 2.76 3.47 -15.35
CA ILE A 309 4.13 3.95 -15.66
C ILE A 309 4.12 5.42 -16.08
N LEU A 310 3.22 5.82 -16.98
CA LEU A 310 3.14 7.19 -17.48
C LEU A 310 2.73 8.19 -16.38
N MET A 311 1.80 7.82 -15.49
CA MET A 311 1.37 8.62 -14.35
C MET A 311 2.50 8.76 -13.32
N ARG A 312 3.13 7.64 -12.93
CA ARG A 312 4.26 7.57 -11.99
C ARG A 312 5.42 8.47 -12.39
N GLU A 313 5.69 8.61 -13.68
CA GLU A 313 6.77 9.45 -14.21
C GLU A 313 6.31 10.88 -14.59
N GLY A 314 5.01 11.16 -14.49
CA GLY A 314 4.40 12.45 -14.80
C GLY A 314 4.44 12.82 -16.29
N ARG A 315 4.21 11.85 -17.17
CA ARG A 315 4.33 11.95 -18.64
C ARG A 315 3.03 12.37 -19.31
N ALA A 316 2.54 13.57 -19.00
CA ALA A 316 1.28 14.12 -19.52
C ALA A 316 1.12 14.01 -21.06
N ASP A 317 2.18 14.32 -21.83
CA ASP A 317 2.13 14.27 -23.30
C ASP A 317 2.03 12.85 -23.86
N TRP A 318 2.49 11.85 -23.12
CA TRP A 318 2.36 10.45 -23.49
C TRP A 318 0.96 9.93 -23.19
N ILE A 319 0.37 10.36 -22.07
CA ILE A 319 -1.04 10.07 -21.73
C ILE A 319 -1.98 10.65 -22.80
N ARG A 320 -1.69 11.83 -23.35
CA ARG A 320 -2.43 12.42 -24.48
C ARG A 320 -2.32 11.62 -25.79
N VAL A 321 -1.24 10.84 -25.97
CA VAL A 321 -1.08 9.94 -27.13
C VAL A 321 -1.78 8.60 -26.89
N LEU A 322 -1.68 8.04 -25.67
CA LEU A 322 -2.30 6.77 -25.31
C LEU A 322 -3.83 6.88 -25.22
N GLY A 323 -4.34 7.92 -24.56
CA GLY A 323 -5.76 8.07 -24.23
C GLY A 323 -6.73 7.85 -25.40
N PRO A 324 -6.56 8.50 -26.55
CA PRO A 324 -7.46 8.33 -27.70
C PRO A 324 -7.44 6.92 -28.33
N ALA A 325 -6.44 6.10 -28.01
CA ALA A 325 -6.37 4.70 -28.42
C ALA A 325 -7.07 3.74 -27.45
N LEU A 326 -7.42 4.19 -26.23
CA LEU A 326 -8.17 3.43 -25.24
C LEU A 326 -9.67 3.43 -25.58
N GLN A 327 -10.11 2.37 -26.26
CA GLN A 327 -11.49 2.19 -26.74
C GLN A 327 -12.17 1.01 -26.04
N LEU A 328 -11.85 0.82 -24.75
CA LEU A 328 -12.24 -0.34 -23.95
C LEU A 328 -13.78 -0.50 -23.89
N PRO A 329 -14.30 -1.74 -23.86
CA PRO A 329 -15.73 -2.01 -23.80
C PRO A 329 -16.43 -1.36 -22.59
N ALA A 330 -17.73 -1.09 -22.73
CA ALA A 330 -18.54 -0.58 -21.62
C ALA A 330 -18.59 -1.61 -20.47
N GLY A 331 -18.12 -1.19 -19.29
CA GLY A 331 -17.99 -2.04 -18.10
C GLY A 331 -16.53 -2.35 -17.74
N GLU A 332 -15.62 -2.32 -18.73
CA GLU A 332 -14.19 -2.46 -18.50
C GLU A 332 -13.58 -1.14 -18.00
N SER A 333 -12.62 -1.26 -17.07
CA SER A 333 -11.90 -0.10 -16.53
C SER A 333 -10.43 -0.44 -16.28
N VAL A 334 -9.55 0.53 -16.49
CA VAL A 334 -8.15 0.41 -16.07
C VAL A 334 -8.03 0.55 -14.55
N SER A 335 -7.08 -0.17 -13.96
CA SER A 335 -6.63 0.01 -12.58
C SER A 335 -5.36 0.86 -12.58
N VAL A 336 -5.33 1.96 -11.84
CA VAL A 336 -4.16 2.87 -11.75
C VAL A 336 -3.63 3.05 -10.33
N ASP A 337 -4.20 2.36 -9.35
CA ASP A 337 -3.94 2.59 -7.92
C ASP A 337 -2.76 1.75 -7.37
N GLU A 338 -2.24 0.82 -8.16
CA GLU A 338 -1.08 -0.03 -7.84
C GLU A 338 0.25 0.67 -8.22
N ASP A 339 1.29 0.50 -7.39
CA ASP A 339 2.67 0.96 -7.59
C ASP A 339 2.90 2.46 -7.86
N ILE A 340 1.88 3.30 -7.65
CA ILE A 340 1.93 4.76 -7.79
C ILE A 340 2.60 5.50 -6.62
N GLY A 341 3.09 4.82 -5.57
CA GLY A 341 3.65 5.49 -4.37
C GLY A 341 4.76 6.50 -4.67
N SER A 342 5.58 6.26 -5.69
CA SER A 342 6.63 7.19 -6.14
C SER A 342 6.10 8.43 -6.89
N MET A 343 4.85 8.42 -7.35
CA MET A 343 4.16 9.58 -7.93
C MET A 343 4.06 10.73 -6.91
N ARG A 344 4.03 10.42 -5.59
CA ARG A 344 4.14 11.42 -4.51
C ARG A 344 5.40 12.27 -4.61
N ALA A 345 6.50 11.76 -5.16
CA ALA A 345 7.75 12.52 -5.31
C ALA A 345 7.68 13.58 -6.43
N LEU A 346 6.72 13.47 -7.36
CA LEU A 346 6.63 14.38 -8.51
C LEU A 346 6.38 15.84 -8.10
N PRO A 347 6.88 16.83 -8.89
CA PRO A 347 6.48 18.22 -8.77
C PRO A 347 4.96 18.41 -8.98
N ILE A 348 4.35 19.33 -8.23
CA ILE A 348 2.91 19.67 -8.30
C ILE A 348 2.45 19.91 -9.76
N GLY A 349 3.23 20.67 -10.54
CA GLY A 349 2.91 20.94 -11.95
C GLY A 349 2.87 19.69 -12.85
N LYS A 350 3.62 18.63 -12.53
CA LYS A 350 3.51 17.34 -13.23
C LYS A 350 2.23 16.60 -12.87
N LEU A 351 1.83 16.61 -11.59
CA LEU A 351 0.57 15.99 -11.13
C LEU A 351 -0.65 16.66 -11.77
N VAL A 352 -0.69 17.99 -11.78
CA VAL A 352 -1.71 18.77 -12.50
C VAL A 352 -1.67 18.48 -14.01
N GLY A 353 -0.47 18.36 -14.60
CA GLY A 353 -0.29 18.01 -16.01
C GLY A 353 -0.83 16.62 -16.37
N VAL A 354 -0.63 15.61 -15.52
CA VAL A 354 -1.19 14.25 -15.66
C VAL A 354 -2.71 14.30 -15.63
N ALA A 355 -3.29 14.99 -14.64
CA ALA A 355 -4.74 15.09 -14.52
C ALA A 355 -5.38 15.85 -15.69
N ALA A 356 -4.73 16.90 -16.19
CA ALA A 356 -5.15 17.61 -17.40
C ALA A 356 -5.00 16.76 -18.69
N ALA A 357 -4.26 15.65 -18.66
CA ALA A 357 -4.20 14.68 -19.75
C ALA A 357 -5.28 13.59 -19.64
N ALA A 358 -5.92 13.43 -18.48
CA ALA A 358 -6.97 12.43 -18.24
C ALA A 358 -8.23 12.64 -19.10
N GLU A 359 -8.51 13.86 -19.56
CA GLU A 359 -9.59 14.13 -20.52
C GLU A 359 -9.43 13.32 -21.81
N ALA A 360 -8.19 12.98 -22.19
CA ALA A 360 -7.92 12.17 -23.38
C ALA A 360 -8.21 10.66 -23.15
N THR A 361 -8.35 10.19 -21.92
CA THR A 361 -8.36 8.74 -21.60
C THR A 361 -9.76 8.12 -21.46
N GLY A 362 -10.82 8.83 -21.85
CA GLY A 362 -12.17 8.26 -21.92
C GLY A 362 -12.68 7.71 -20.58
N SER A 363 -13.02 6.41 -20.54
CA SER A 363 -13.52 5.74 -19.32
C SER A 363 -12.51 5.74 -18.16
N ALA A 364 -11.21 5.77 -18.45
CA ALA A 364 -10.14 5.82 -17.45
C ALA A 364 -10.03 7.18 -16.73
N ARG A 365 -10.63 8.24 -17.29
CA ARG A 365 -10.49 9.64 -16.85
C ARG A 365 -10.68 9.82 -15.34
N GLY A 366 -11.73 9.22 -14.78
CA GLY A 366 -12.07 9.36 -13.36
C GLY A 366 -10.93 8.90 -12.45
N ALA A 367 -10.42 7.68 -12.68
CA ALA A 367 -9.35 7.11 -11.88
C ALA A 367 -8.04 7.94 -12.00
N VAL A 368 -7.63 8.32 -13.22
CA VAL A 368 -6.42 9.15 -13.43
C VAL A 368 -6.51 10.50 -12.70
N VAL A 369 -7.68 11.14 -12.68
CA VAL A 369 -7.92 12.39 -11.94
C VAL A 369 -7.88 12.14 -10.43
N ASP A 370 -8.59 11.13 -9.94
CA ASP A 370 -8.73 10.83 -8.52
C ASP A 370 -7.36 10.47 -7.89
N THR A 371 -6.56 9.62 -8.56
CA THR A 371 -5.18 9.34 -8.17
C THR A 371 -4.32 10.61 -8.13
N ALA A 372 -4.41 11.47 -9.13
CA ALA A 372 -3.63 12.72 -9.16
C ALA A 372 -4.05 13.70 -8.05
N VAL A 373 -5.34 13.74 -7.71
CA VAL A 373 -5.89 14.49 -6.56
C VAL A 373 -5.36 13.92 -5.24
N GLU A 374 -5.33 12.60 -5.05
CA GLU A 374 -4.74 11.97 -3.86
C GLU A 374 -3.25 12.34 -3.72
N MET A 375 -2.46 12.23 -4.80
CA MET A 375 -1.03 12.56 -4.76
C MET A 375 -0.79 14.04 -4.46
N LEU A 376 -1.63 14.95 -4.98
CA LEU A 376 -1.57 16.38 -4.65
C LEU A 376 -1.90 16.63 -3.17
N ILE A 377 -2.91 15.96 -2.63
CA ILE A 377 -3.30 16.06 -1.21
C ILE A 377 -2.21 15.52 -0.29
N GLY A 378 -1.64 14.34 -0.62
CA GLY A 378 -0.45 13.81 0.05
C GLY A 378 0.71 14.82 0.03
N ARG A 379 0.89 15.56 -1.07
CA ARG A 379 1.87 16.65 -1.18
C ARG A 379 1.46 17.99 -0.56
N GLY A 380 0.30 18.09 0.07
CA GLY A 380 -0.21 19.32 0.69
C GLY A 380 -0.58 20.42 -0.30
N ALA A 381 -0.68 20.10 -1.59
CA ALA A 381 -1.12 20.97 -2.67
C ALA A 381 -2.66 21.04 -2.70
N ILE A 382 -3.25 21.45 -1.57
CA ILE A 382 -4.70 21.36 -1.29
C ILE A 382 -5.50 22.27 -2.22
N ALA A 383 -4.98 23.44 -2.57
CA ALA A 383 -5.63 24.37 -3.49
C ALA A 383 -5.70 23.77 -4.90
N GLU A 384 -4.58 23.23 -5.39
CA GLU A 384 -4.45 22.61 -6.70
C GLU A 384 -5.31 21.34 -6.81
N ALA A 385 -5.32 20.49 -5.78
CA ALA A 385 -6.16 19.30 -5.74
C ALA A 385 -7.66 19.63 -5.82
N ARG A 386 -8.10 20.64 -5.06
CA ARG A 386 -9.49 21.12 -5.05
C ARG A 386 -9.88 21.73 -6.40
N ASP A 387 -9.05 22.63 -6.93
CA ASP A 387 -9.35 23.34 -8.17
C ASP A 387 -9.36 22.35 -9.36
N LEU A 388 -8.48 21.34 -9.33
CA LEU A 388 -8.50 20.20 -10.24
C LEU A 388 -9.81 19.40 -10.13
N PHE A 389 -10.19 18.91 -8.93
CA PHE A 389 -11.41 18.12 -8.74
C PHE A 389 -12.67 18.84 -9.22
N VAL A 390 -12.76 20.16 -8.99
CA VAL A 390 -13.87 20.99 -9.43
C VAL A 390 -13.87 21.18 -10.95
N SER A 391 -12.72 21.52 -11.54
CA SER A 391 -12.57 21.73 -13.00
C SER A 391 -12.80 20.44 -13.79
N ALA A 392 -12.43 19.28 -13.24
CA ALA A 392 -12.71 17.96 -13.78
C ALA A 392 -14.15 17.47 -13.53
N GLY A 393 -15.05 18.30 -13.00
CA GLY A 393 -16.48 17.96 -12.86
C GLY A 393 -16.79 16.78 -11.92
N ARG A 394 -15.80 16.28 -11.17
CA ARG A 394 -15.96 15.11 -10.28
C ARG A 394 -17.04 15.33 -9.21
N LEU A 395 -17.25 16.59 -8.81
CA LEU A 395 -18.34 16.99 -7.91
C LEU A 395 -19.73 16.76 -8.52
N ASP A 396 -19.88 16.95 -9.83
CA ASP A 396 -21.15 16.73 -10.52
C ASP A 396 -21.40 15.23 -10.77
N GLU A 397 -20.34 14.43 -10.87
CA GLU A 397 -20.43 12.96 -10.87
C GLU A 397 -20.85 12.42 -9.49
N LEU A 398 -20.24 12.92 -8.41
CA LEU A 398 -20.62 12.58 -7.02
C LEU A 398 -22.09 12.87 -6.71
N ASN A 399 -22.65 13.93 -7.31
CA ASN A 399 -24.07 14.28 -7.19
C ASN A 399 -25.02 13.34 -7.95
N ARG A 400 -24.53 12.52 -8.90
CA ARG A 400 -25.36 11.62 -9.73
C ARG A 400 -25.42 10.19 -9.21
N VAL A 401 -24.41 9.76 -8.44
CA VAL A 401 -24.31 8.38 -7.96
C VAL A 401 -24.94 8.28 -6.56
N THR A 402 -25.77 7.25 -6.34
CA THR A 402 -26.18 6.85 -4.99
C THR A 402 -24.94 6.50 -4.20
N PHE A 403 -24.71 7.20 -3.09
CA PHE A 403 -23.46 7.16 -2.33
C PHE A 403 -23.15 5.74 -1.83
N ASP A 404 -22.31 5.03 -2.58
CA ASP A 404 -21.82 3.71 -2.26
C ASP A 404 -20.41 3.84 -1.66
N GLN A 405 -20.26 3.34 -0.43
CA GLN A 405 -19.07 3.58 0.40
C GLN A 405 -17.81 2.96 -0.20
N GLU A 406 -17.92 1.86 -0.95
CA GLU A 406 -16.75 1.13 -1.46
C GLU A 406 -15.97 1.88 -2.55
N ARG A 407 -16.63 2.73 -3.35
CA ARG A 407 -16.00 3.39 -4.52
C ARG A 407 -15.97 4.91 -4.46
N ILE A 408 -16.96 5.54 -3.82
CA ILE A 408 -16.97 6.99 -3.60
C ILE A 408 -16.32 7.34 -2.26
N GLY A 409 -16.31 6.41 -1.29
CA GLY A 409 -15.73 6.60 0.04
C GLY A 409 -14.33 7.21 -0.03
N VAL A 410 -13.34 6.51 -0.59
CA VAL A 410 -11.94 6.93 -0.56
C VAL A 410 -11.72 8.32 -1.18
N VAL A 411 -12.33 8.62 -2.32
CA VAL A 411 -12.10 9.90 -3.03
C VAL A 411 -12.88 11.05 -2.39
N PHE A 412 -14.14 10.82 -2.00
CA PHE A 412 -14.93 11.83 -1.29
C PHE A 412 -14.33 12.11 0.08
N GLU A 413 -13.93 11.08 0.82
CA GLU A 413 -13.27 11.17 2.11
C GLU A 413 -11.90 11.85 1.96
N THR A 414 -11.11 11.57 0.92
CA THR A 414 -9.82 12.25 0.66
C THR A 414 -10.00 13.71 0.28
N LEU A 415 -10.99 14.04 -0.54
CA LEU A 415 -11.30 15.43 -0.87
C LEU A 415 -11.92 16.18 0.32
N TRP A 416 -12.78 15.54 1.10
CA TRP A 416 -13.43 16.09 2.28
C TRP A 416 -12.43 16.27 3.44
N ARG A 417 -11.52 15.30 3.66
CA ARG A 417 -10.29 15.43 4.46
C ARG A 417 -9.58 16.73 4.05
N ALA A 418 -9.21 16.88 2.78
CA ALA A 418 -8.51 18.06 2.27
C ALA A 418 -9.28 19.39 2.43
N ILE A 419 -10.60 19.38 2.22
CA ILE A 419 -11.47 20.56 2.26
C ILE A 419 -11.75 21.00 3.71
N VAL A 420 -12.13 20.09 4.60
CA VAL A 420 -12.42 20.38 6.03
C VAL A 420 -11.15 20.69 6.80
N GLY A 421 -10.04 20.04 6.45
CA GLY A 421 -8.78 20.19 7.17
C GLY A 421 -8.08 21.54 6.96
N ASN A 422 -8.02 22.05 5.72
CA ASN A 422 -7.16 23.20 5.38
C ASN A 422 -7.75 24.20 4.36
N GLY A 423 -9.02 24.05 3.96
CA GLY A 423 -9.67 24.98 3.02
C GLY A 423 -10.08 26.32 3.67
N PRO A 424 -9.98 27.47 2.96
CA PRO A 424 -10.64 28.69 3.41
C PRO A 424 -12.15 28.44 3.56
N LYS A 425 -12.71 28.74 4.75
CA LYS A 425 -14.10 28.40 5.12
C LYS A 425 -15.14 28.75 4.05
N GLN A 426 -15.04 29.93 3.43
CA GLN A 426 -15.94 30.36 2.35
C GLN A 426 -15.90 29.42 1.13
N THR A 427 -14.74 28.87 0.78
CA THR A 427 -14.59 27.89 -0.31
C THR A 427 -15.15 26.53 0.07
N VAL A 428 -15.01 26.12 1.33
CA VAL A 428 -15.63 24.90 1.89
C VAL A 428 -17.15 25.00 1.79
N GLU A 429 -17.72 26.09 2.31
CA GLU A 429 -19.16 26.36 2.29
C GLU A 429 -19.72 26.44 0.86
N ALA A 430 -18.98 27.06 -0.07
CA ALA A 430 -19.36 27.13 -1.48
C ALA A 430 -19.35 25.77 -2.20
N LEU A 431 -18.47 24.84 -1.81
CA LEU A 431 -18.45 23.48 -2.35
C LEU A 431 -19.52 22.60 -1.69
N ALA A 432 -19.70 22.69 -0.37
CA ALA A 432 -20.76 22.03 0.37
C ALA A 432 -22.16 22.40 -0.18
N ALA A 433 -22.38 23.67 -0.50
CA ALA A 433 -23.64 24.15 -1.10
C ALA A 433 -23.94 23.57 -2.49
N ARG A 434 -22.93 23.05 -3.21
CA ARG A 434 -23.08 22.38 -4.51
C ARG A 434 -23.39 20.88 -4.40
N ILE A 435 -23.31 20.29 -3.21
CA ILE A 435 -23.61 18.87 -2.99
C ILE A 435 -25.13 18.68 -2.86
N THR A 436 -25.70 17.87 -3.74
CA THR A 436 -27.15 17.58 -3.78
C THR A 436 -27.49 16.18 -3.28
N SER A 437 -26.56 15.22 -3.39
CA SER A 437 -26.73 13.81 -2.98
C SER A 437 -27.10 13.66 -1.49
N PRO A 438 -28.20 12.96 -1.14
CA PRO A 438 -28.59 12.75 0.26
C PRO A 438 -27.54 12.03 1.10
N GLY A 439 -26.98 10.92 0.59
CA GLY A 439 -25.97 10.15 1.34
C GLY A 439 -24.68 10.93 1.60
N ALA A 440 -24.28 11.79 0.66
CA ALA A 440 -23.15 12.70 0.86
C ALA A 440 -23.44 13.73 1.96
N LYS A 441 -24.67 14.28 2.02
CA LYS A 441 -25.09 15.21 3.08
C LYS A 441 -25.14 14.55 4.46
N ASP A 442 -25.64 13.33 4.54
CA ASP A 442 -25.70 12.57 5.80
C ASP A 442 -24.30 12.25 6.32
N TYR A 443 -23.36 11.89 5.43
CA TYR A 443 -21.95 11.71 5.77
C TYR A 443 -21.28 13.03 6.19
N MET A 444 -21.50 14.14 5.47
CA MET A 444 -20.98 15.46 5.87
C MET A 444 -21.45 15.84 7.27
N ALA A 445 -22.75 15.69 7.55
CA ALA A 445 -23.31 15.95 8.88
C ALA A 445 -22.74 14.99 9.94
N ARG A 446 -22.38 13.74 9.60
CA ARG A 446 -21.64 12.84 10.49
C ARG A 446 -20.25 13.39 10.80
N VAL A 447 -19.49 13.79 9.78
CA VAL A 447 -18.12 14.32 9.95
C VAL A 447 -18.13 15.65 10.72
N GLU A 448 -19.10 16.53 10.50
CA GLU A 448 -19.23 17.78 11.29
C GLU A 448 -19.42 17.49 12.79
N ARG A 449 -20.31 16.53 13.14
CA ARG A 449 -20.50 16.09 14.54
C ARG A 449 -19.22 15.48 15.11
N LEU A 450 -18.55 14.62 14.35
CA LEU A 450 -17.28 14.00 14.77
C LEU A 450 -16.14 15.03 14.87
N THR A 451 -16.12 16.07 14.04
CA THR A 451 -15.15 17.17 14.11
C THR A 451 -15.35 17.99 15.38
N ALA A 452 -16.60 18.30 15.76
CA ALA A 452 -16.89 18.94 17.05
C ALA A 452 -16.47 18.05 18.22
N ARG A 453 -16.80 16.75 18.17
CA ARG A 453 -16.42 15.75 19.19
C ARG A 453 -14.90 15.61 19.35
N MET A 454 -14.17 15.60 18.23
CA MET A 454 -12.71 15.59 18.17
C MET A 454 -12.12 16.81 18.90
N GLN A 455 -12.65 18.01 18.68
CA GLN A 455 -12.19 19.23 19.35
C GLN A 455 -12.47 19.20 20.86
N GLU A 456 -13.62 18.66 21.30
CA GLU A 456 -13.89 18.44 22.73
C GLU A 456 -12.85 17.50 23.37
N ILE A 457 -12.54 16.37 22.72
CA ILE A 457 -11.55 15.40 23.18
C ILE A 457 -10.15 16.05 23.24
N ALA A 458 -9.77 16.83 22.23
CA ALA A 458 -8.50 17.56 22.17
C ALA A 458 -8.40 18.71 23.20
N ALA A 459 -9.53 19.20 23.71
CA ALA A 459 -9.62 20.13 24.84
C ALA A 459 -9.62 19.41 26.22
N GLY A 460 -9.72 18.08 26.24
CA GLY A 460 -9.70 17.25 27.46
C GLY A 460 -11.06 16.73 27.93
N ASN A 461 -12.16 17.01 27.20
CA ASN A 461 -13.51 16.63 27.60
C ASN A 461 -13.83 15.17 27.23
N LYS A 462 -13.55 14.26 28.17
CA LYS A 462 -13.82 12.82 28.06
C LYS A 462 -15.29 12.49 28.35
N GLY A 463 -16.14 12.72 27.35
CA GLY A 463 -17.51 12.18 27.29
C GLY A 463 -17.56 10.68 26.95
N GLU A 464 -18.64 10.22 26.31
CA GLU A 464 -18.78 8.84 25.82
C GLU A 464 -17.66 8.46 24.83
N GLU A 465 -17.27 7.18 24.86
CA GLU A 465 -16.18 6.65 24.04
C GLU A 465 -16.67 6.42 22.60
N PRO A 466 -16.02 7.04 21.59
CA PRO A 466 -16.30 6.80 20.18
C PRO A 466 -16.08 5.35 19.78
N ALA A 467 -16.83 4.90 18.78
CA ALA A 467 -16.59 3.61 18.13
C ALA A 467 -15.31 3.64 17.25
N ASP A 468 -14.79 2.47 16.88
CA ASP A 468 -13.54 2.36 16.11
C ASP A 468 -13.61 3.06 14.74
N ASP A 469 -14.77 3.04 14.07
CA ASP A 469 -14.99 3.74 12.80
C ASP A 469 -15.11 5.27 13.00
N GLU A 470 -15.62 5.72 14.14
CA GLU A 470 -15.60 7.14 14.53
C GLU A 470 -14.20 7.62 14.88
N TRP A 471 -13.39 6.78 15.53
CA TRP A 471 -11.97 7.04 15.78
C TRP A 471 -11.16 7.17 14.49
N ALA A 472 -11.41 6.32 13.50
CA ALA A 472 -10.81 6.43 12.17
C ALA A 472 -11.16 7.79 11.52
N ILE A 473 -12.45 8.13 11.43
CA ILE A 473 -12.91 9.40 10.84
C ILE A 473 -12.33 10.62 11.58
N MET A 474 -12.29 10.61 12.91
CA MET A 474 -11.69 11.73 13.67
C MET A 474 -10.18 11.83 13.50
N LEU A 475 -9.47 10.70 13.45
CA LEU A 475 -8.02 10.69 13.18
C LEU A 475 -7.74 11.22 11.77
N ASP A 476 -8.56 10.86 10.78
CA ASP A 476 -8.48 11.36 9.42
C ASP A 476 -8.70 12.87 9.31
N VAL A 477 -9.75 13.39 9.97
CA VAL A 477 -9.98 14.84 10.07
C VAL A 477 -8.80 15.53 10.76
N ALA A 478 -8.25 14.93 11.82
CA ALA A 478 -7.06 15.46 12.48
C ALA A 478 -5.84 15.47 11.56
N ILE A 479 -5.54 14.39 10.83
CA ILE A 479 -4.42 14.29 9.87
C ILE A 479 -4.55 15.36 8.78
N ALA A 480 -5.76 15.51 8.26
CA ALA A 480 -6.04 16.47 7.20
C ALA A 480 -6.01 17.93 7.67
N SER A 481 -6.23 18.18 8.98
CA SER A 481 -6.20 19.53 9.59
C SER A 481 -4.86 20.26 9.47
N GLY A 482 -3.77 19.56 9.16
CA GLY A 482 -2.44 20.17 9.16
C GLY A 482 -1.82 20.35 10.55
N ASP A 483 -2.59 20.24 11.63
CA ASP A 483 -2.12 20.44 13.00
C ASP A 483 -1.60 19.13 13.62
N PRO A 484 -0.28 18.95 13.77
CA PRO A 484 0.27 17.74 14.35
C PRO A 484 -0.04 17.63 15.86
N VAL A 485 -0.30 18.73 16.57
CA VAL A 485 -0.72 18.71 17.99
C VAL A 485 -2.10 18.10 18.12
N LEU A 486 -3.05 18.52 17.27
CA LEU A 486 -4.39 17.92 17.20
C LEU A 486 -4.31 16.42 16.90
N MET A 487 -3.57 16.02 15.86
CA MET A 487 -3.34 14.60 15.54
C MET A 487 -2.83 13.79 16.74
N THR A 488 -1.77 14.29 17.39
CA THR A 488 -1.11 13.59 18.50
C THR A 488 -2.03 13.51 19.72
N LYS A 489 -2.86 14.53 19.99
CA LYS A 489 -3.88 14.51 21.03
C LYS A 489 -4.98 13.47 20.79
N ILE A 490 -5.44 13.33 19.54
CA ILE A 490 -6.49 12.36 19.18
C ILE A 490 -5.96 10.92 19.27
N ALA A 491 -4.76 10.65 18.74
CA ALA A 491 -4.09 9.36 18.93
C ALA A 491 -3.89 9.05 20.43
N ALA A 492 -3.46 10.03 21.24
CA ALA A 492 -3.28 9.85 22.68
C ALA A 492 -4.59 9.62 23.47
N ALA A 493 -5.76 9.92 22.89
CA ALA A 493 -7.06 9.75 23.55
C ALA A 493 -7.67 8.35 23.38
N MET A 494 -7.25 7.60 22.35
CA MET A 494 -7.70 6.23 22.07
C MET A 494 -7.29 5.28 23.19
N LYS A 495 -8.19 4.42 23.68
CA LYS A 495 -7.86 3.47 24.76
C LYS A 495 -7.20 2.20 24.27
N ASP A 496 -7.66 1.63 23.15
CA ASP A 496 -7.08 0.40 22.62
C ASP A 496 -5.58 0.61 22.27
N PRO A 497 -4.65 -0.23 22.77
CA PRO A 497 -3.22 -0.09 22.50
C PRO A 497 -2.84 -0.26 21.02
N GLY A 498 -3.51 -1.16 20.29
CA GLY A 498 -3.23 -1.45 18.88
C GLY A 498 -3.70 -0.32 17.96
N LEU A 499 -4.93 0.15 18.16
CA LEU A 499 -5.50 1.30 17.46
C LEU A 499 -4.67 2.57 17.74
N ARG A 500 -4.29 2.80 19.01
CA ARG A 500 -3.47 3.95 19.42
C ARG A 500 -2.04 3.90 18.86
N SER A 501 -1.41 2.72 18.83
CA SER A 501 -0.11 2.54 18.15
C SER A 501 -0.25 2.86 16.65
N THR A 502 -1.24 2.27 15.98
CA THR A 502 -1.53 2.49 14.55
C THR A 502 -1.79 3.97 14.26
N ALA A 503 -2.53 4.66 15.13
CA ALA A 503 -2.76 6.10 15.02
C ALA A 503 -1.46 6.88 15.14
N PHE A 504 -0.63 6.64 16.16
CA PHE A 504 0.67 7.30 16.27
C PHE A 504 1.62 6.97 15.10
N VAL A 505 1.54 5.78 14.50
CA VAL A 505 2.26 5.46 13.26
C VAL A 505 1.81 6.38 12.11
N GLN A 506 0.50 6.55 11.91
CA GLN A 506 -0.03 7.47 10.89
C GLN A 506 0.37 8.92 11.15
N VAL A 507 0.27 9.40 12.40
CA VAL A 507 0.74 10.75 12.80
C VAL A 507 2.22 10.89 12.47
N THR A 508 3.05 9.91 12.84
CA THR A 508 4.50 9.97 12.62
C THR A 508 4.85 10.06 11.14
N ARG A 509 4.20 9.25 10.29
CA ARG A 509 4.36 9.33 8.83
C ARG A 509 4.00 10.72 8.32
N ASN A 510 2.88 11.30 8.78
CA ASN A 510 2.45 12.64 8.38
C ASN A 510 3.42 13.74 8.82
N VAL A 511 4.00 13.66 10.03
CA VAL A 511 4.99 14.62 10.52
C VAL A 511 6.32 14.48 9.78
N TRP A 512 6.79 13.25 9.45
CA TRP A 512 7.96 13.06 8.56
C TRP A 512 7.73 13.62 7.16
N GLU A 513 6.60 13.26 6.53
CA GLU A 513 6.26 13.73 5.18
C GLU A 513 6.17 15.25 5.08
N ARG A 514 5.95 15.97 6.20
CA ARG A 514 6.01 17.44 6.28
C ARG A 514 7.38 17.98 6.68
N ALA A 515 8.11 17.33 7.58
CA ALA A 515 9.45 17.75 8.00
C ALA A 515 10.51 17.58 6.89
N ALA A 516 10.23 16.76 5.87
CA ALA A 516 11.04 16.62 4.66
C ALA A 516 10.73 17.67 3.56
N ARG A 517 9.84 18.66 3.84
CA ARG A 517 9.49 19.78 2.94
C ARG A 517 10.12 21.08 3.42
#